data_AF-A0A3E4WIE0-F1
#
_entry.id   AF-A0A3E4WIE0-F1
#
_cell.length_a   1.000
_cell.length_b   1.000
_cell.length_c   1.000
_cell.angle_alpha   90.00
_cell.angle_beta   90.00
_cell.angle_gamma   90.00
#
_symmetry.space_group_name_H-M   'P 1'
#
loop_
_entity.id
_entity.type
_entity.pdbx_description
1 polymer ?
#
loop_
_entity_poly.entity_id
_entity_poly.type
_entity_poly.pdbx_seq_one_letter_code
_entity_poly.pdbx_strand_id
1 'polypeptide(L)'
;DCMCQFDREVVCVVNLRSDLKPINVHFASVGSLNEAMAHPRELFKSSILSNAASMMLIHCHPSGNVFPSKADTMMTDRMNKLCELMGIPLIDHIIVGGDNREFFSFREKGMIDNPKITLSTDYRTLDIKSPLVAEQGKAR
;
A
#
# COMPACT_ATOMS: atom_id res chain seq x y z
N ASP A 1 15.75 -0.81 12.19
CA ASP A 1 15.86 -1.63 13.41
C ASP A 1 14.56 -1.90 14.16
N CYS A 2 13.54 -1.02 14.15
CA CYS A 2 12.34 -1.25 14.96
C CYS A 2 11.32 -2.25 14.36
N MET A 3 11.24 -2.40 13.03
CA MET A 3 10.19 -3.23 12.41
C MET A 3 10.49 -4.73 12.38
N CYS A 4 11.77 -5.14 12.30
CA CYS A 4 12.16 -6.55 12.27
C CYS A 4 12.02 -7.28 13.62
N GLN A 5 11.85 -6.53 14.71
CA GLN A 5 11.74 -7.08 16.06
C GLN A 5 10.30 -7.49 16.40
N PHE A 6 9.34 -7.23 15.51
CA PHE A 6 7.96 -7.65 15.73
C PHE A 6 7.84 -9.17 15.63
N ASP A 7 7.20 -9.76 16.65
CA ASP A 7 6.83 -11.19 16.72
C ASP A 7 5.63 -11.54 15.83
N ARG A 8 5.14 -10.57 15.05
CA ARG A 8 3.89 -10.61 14.28
C ARG A 8 4.01 -9.77 13.01
N GLU A 9 3.17 -10.07 12.03
CA GLU A 9 3.12 -9.27 10.81
C GLU A 9 2.64 -7.86 11.08
N VAL A 10 3.32 -6.88 10.47
CA VAL A 10 3.02 -5.46 10.66
C VAL A 10 3.05 -4.79 9.30
N VAL A 11 1.98 -4.05 8.99
CA VAL A 11 1.91 -3.16 7.83
C VAL A 11 1.88 -1.72 8.32
N CYS A 12 2.81 -0.92 7.80
CA CYS A 12 2.85 0.51 8.05
C CYS A 12 2.93 1.30 6.76
N VAL A 13 2.58 2.59 6.87
CA VAL A 13 2.77 3.58 5.81
C VAL A 13 3.82 4.59 6.25
N VAL A 14 4.79 4.84 5.38
CA VAL A 14 5.74 5.94 5.52
C VAL A 14 5.22 7.08 4.66
N ASN A 15 4.87 8.19 5.30
CA ASN A 15 4.40 9.39 4.63
C ASN A 15 5.59 10.25 4.23
N LEU A 16 5.62 10.70 2.97
CA LEU A 16 6.78 11.36 2.39
C LEU A 16 6.44 12.78 1.91
N ARG A 17 7.43 13.67 2.02
CA ARG A 17 7.43 14.99 1.40
C ARG A 17 7.70 14.88 -0.10
N SER A 18 7.59 16.01 -0.81
CA SER A 18 7.94 16.10 -2.24
C SER A 18 9.41 15.84 -2.54
N ASP A 19 10.30 16.04 -1.56
CA ASP A 19 11.74 15.68 -1.63
C ASP A 19 12.02 14.25 -1.13
N LEU A 20 10.98 13.41 -1.01
CA LEU A 20 11.01 12.03 -0.51
C LEU A 20 11.52 11.88 0.93
N LYS A 21 11.61 12.96 1.71
CA LYS A 21 11.93 12.86 3.14
C LYS A 21 10.74 12.32 3.92
N PRO A 22 10.94 11.35 4.82
CA PRO A 22 9.89 10.89 5.74
C PRO A 22 9.35 12.02 6.62
N ILE A 23 8.03 12.12 6.68
CA ILE A 23 7.27 12.98 7.60
C ILE A 23 7.02 12.22 8.90
N ASN A 24 6.43 11.02 8.78
CA ASN A 24 6.15 10.11 9.88
C ASN A 24 5.95 8.68 9.34
N VAL A 25 5.84 7.75 10.28
CA VAL A 25 5.47 6.35 10.03
C VAL A 25 4.19 6.06 10.81
N HIS A 26 3.19 5.51 10.13
CA HIS A 26 1.93 5.11 10.76
C HIS A 26 1.71 3.60 10.62
N PHE A 27 1.63 2.93 11.76
CA PHE A 27 1.35 1.50 11.85
C PHE A 27 -0.15 1.29 11.73
N ALA A 28 -0.58 0.81 10.56
CA ALA A 28 -2.00 0.67 10.23
C ALA A 28 -2.57 -0.68 10.66
N SER A 29 -1.74 -1.73 10.64
CA SER A 29 -2.15 -3.03 11.12
C SER A 29 -1.02 -3.69 11.88
N VAL A 30 -1.35 -4.15 13.08
CA VAL A 30 -0.53 -5.04 13.88
C VAL A 30 -1.28 -6.37 13.84
N GLY A 31 -0.96 -7.19 12.84
CA GLY A 31 -1.73 -8.37 12.46
C GLY A 31 -1.61 -9.52 13.46
N SER A 32 -2.49 -10.50 13.27
CA SER A 32 -2.33 -11.87 13.81
C SER A 32 -1.15 -12.55 13.10
N LEU A 33 -0.73 -13.73 13.59
CA LEU A 33 0.41 -14.54 13.11
C LEU A 33 0.56 -14.70 11.58
N ASN A 34 -0.49 -14.47 10.77
CA ASN A 34 -0.49 -14.76 9.31
C ASN A 34 -1.18 -13.71 8.40
N GLU A 35 -1.72 -12.60 8.91
CA GLU A 35 -2.31 -11.56 8.03
C GLU A 35 -2.46 -10.21 8.76
N ALA A 36 -1.92 -9.15 8.14
CA ALA A 36 -2.12 -7.76 8.54
C ALA A 36 -3.24 -7.12 7.68
N MET A 37 -4.47 -7.09 8.18
CA MET A 37 -5.56 -6.37 7.52
C MET A 37 -5.37 -4.85 7.72
N ALA A 38 -4.75 -4.16 6.77
CA ALA A 38 -4.70 -2.70 6.72
C ALA A 38 -5.75 -2.18 5.72
N HIS A 39 -6.76 -1.45 6.20
CA HIS A 39 -7.79 -0.90 5.32
C HIS A 39 -7.28 0.39 4.65
N PRO A 40 -7.44 0.58 3.31
CA PRO A 40 -6.98 1.79 2.62
C PRO A 40 -7.41 3.10 3.27
N ARG A 41 -8.67 3.21 3.72
CA ARG A 41 -9.19 4.37 4.48
C ARG A 41 -8.29 4.82 5.65
N GLU A 42 -7.66 3.89 6.36
CA GLU A 42 -6.81 4.19 7.52
C GLU A 42 -5.42 4.66 7.07
N LEU A 43 -4.85 3.99 6.08
CA LEU A 43 -3.60 4.39 5.43
C LEU A 43 -3.69 5.80 4.83
N PHE A 44 -4.78 6.09 4.11
CA PHE A 44 -5.03 7.42 3.55
C PHE A 44 -5.33 8.46 4.62
N LYS A 45 -6.07 8.12 5.68
CA LYS A 45 -6.32 9.05 6.79
C LYS A 45 -4.99 9.59 7.34
N SER A 46 -4.03 8.71 7.60
CA SER A 46 -2.69 9.11 8.05
C SER A 46 -1.98 10.00 7.03
N SER A 47 -1.97 9.59 5.77
CA SER A 47 -1.28 10.30 4.68
C SER A 47 -1.84 11.71 4.45
N ILE A 48 -3.17 11.83 4.41
CA ILE A 48 -3.90 13.09 4.21
C ILE A 48 -3.65 14.03 5.39
N LEU A 49 -3.81 13.55 6.63
CA LEU A 49 -3.59 14.39 7.82
C LEU A 49 -2.13 14.83 7.97
N SER A 50 -1.20 14.10 7.39
CA SER A 50 0.22 14.43 7.39
C SER A 50 0.65 15.36 6.25
N ASN A 51 -0.28 15.77 5.36
CA ASN A 51 0.03 16.48 4.12
C ASN A 51 1.10 15.76 3.29
N ALA A 52 1.01 14.44 3.20
CA ALA A 52 1.95 13.63 2.45
C ALA A 52 1.85 13.95 0.95
N ALA A 53 2.99 14.21 0.31
CA ALA A 53 3.07 14.36 -1.14
C ALA A 53 3.06 12.99 -1.84
N SER A 54 3.49 11.95 -1.14
CA SER A 54 3.49 10.56 -1.60
C SER A 54 3.61 9.63 -0.39
N MET A 55 3.43 8.33 -0.59
CA MET A 55 3.54 7.35 0.49
C MET A 55 4.28 6.09 0.06
N MET A 56 4.81 5.34 1.02
CA MET A 56 5.40 4.03 0.83
C MET A 56 4.78 3.05 1.82
N LEU A 57 4.49 1.83 1.37
CA LEU A 57 4.03 0.76 2.26
C LEU A 57 5.21 -0.11 2.69
N ILE A 58 5.22 -0.52 3.95
CA ILE A 58 6.18 -1.49 4.48
C ILE A 58 5.42 -2.59 5.19
N HIS A 59 5.70 -3.84 4.81
CA HIS A 59 5.16 -5.05 5.44
C HIS A 59 6.31 -5.88 6.00
N CYS A 60 6.28 -6.14 7.30
CA CYS A 60 7.24 -7.04 7.95
C CYS A 60 6.72 -8.48 7.99
N HIS A 61 7.49 -9.42 7.46
CA HIS A 61 7.28 -10.87 7.60
C HIS A 61 8.25 -11.44 8.66
N PRO A 62 7.78 -11.77 9.88
CA PRO A 62 8.63 -12.35 10.93
C PRO A 62 9.27 -13.68 10.52
N SER A 63 8.65 -14.40 9.57
CA SER A 63 9.17 -15.65 9.01
C SER A 63 10.48 -15.49 8.23
N GLY A 64 10.83 -14.26 7.83
CA GLY A 64 11.98 -13.97 6.98
C GLY A 64 11.72 -14.17 5.48
N ASN A 65 10.58 -14.75 5.08
CA ASN A 65 10.23 -14.86 3.67
C ASN A 65 9.82 -13.50 3.11
N VAL A 66 10.58 -12.95 2.18
CA VAL A 66 10.31 -11.64 1.58
C VAL A 66 9.38 -11.69 0.37
N PHE A 67 9.01 -12.88 -0.12
CA PHE A 67 8.12 -12.98 -1.28
C PHE A 67 6.68 -12.61 -0.91
N PRO A 68 6.00 -11.78 -1.73
CA PRO A 68 4.65 -11.34 -1.46
C PRO A 68 3.66 -12.48 -1.47
N SER A 69 2.77 -12.49 -0.49
CA SER A 69 1.58 -13.33 -0.46
C SER A 69 0.54 -12.85 -1.48
N LYS A 70 -0.55 -13.62 -1.63
CA LYS A 70 -1.72 -13.19 -2.42
C LYS A 70 -2.35 -11.93 -1.83
N ALA A 71 -2.41 -11.82 -0.50
CA ALA A 71 -2.96 -10.65 0.19
C ALA A 71 -2.11 -9.41 -0.07
N ASP A 72 -0.78 -9.53 -0.01
CA ASP A 72 0.15 -8.42 -0.24
C ASP A 72 0.05 -7.94 -1.69
N THR A 73 -0.05 -8.88 -2.63
CA THR A 73 -0.23 -8.57 -4.06
C THR A 73 -1.55 -7.82 -4.30
N MET A 74 -2.65 -8.31 -3.72
CA MET A 74 -3.96 -7.66 -3.82
C MET A 74 -3.96 -6.28 -3.15
N MET A 75 -3.32 -6.14 -2.00
CA MET A 75 -3.16 -4.86 -1.31
C MET A 75 -2.36 -3.88 -2.17
N THR A 76 -1.25 -4.33 -2.76
CA THR A 76 -0.40 -3.50 -3.61
C THR A 76 -1.16 -2.99 -4.83
N ASP A 77 -1.82 -3.88 -5.57
CA ASP A 77 -2.61 -3.49 -6.76
C ASP A 77 -3.73 -2.50 -6.41
N ARG A 78 -4.44 -2.78 -5.30
CA ARG A 78 -5.50 -1.89 -4.81
C ARG A 78 -4.94 -0.52 -4.41
N MET A 79 -3.84 -0.49 -3.66
CA MET A 79 -3.24 0.75 -3.18
C MET A 79 -2.62 1.56 -4.32
N ASN A 80 -1.98 0.92 -5.30
CA ASN A 80 -1.42 1.60 -6.47
C ASN A 80 -2.50 2.41 -7.23
N LYS A 81 -3.65 1.76 -7.49
CA LYS A 81 -4.82 2.41 -8.14
C LYS A 81 -5.41 3.54 -7.29
N LEU A 82 -5.58 3.30 -6.00
CA LEU A 82 -6.18 4.30 -5.09
C LEU A 82 -5.26 5.50 -4.87
N CYS A 83 -3.95 5.27 -4.72
CA CYS A 83 -2.96 6.31 -4.49
C CYS A 83 -2.93 7.33 -5.62
N GLU A 84 -2.97 6.83 -6.85
CA GLU A 84 -3.08 7.68 -8.02
C GLU A 84 -4.40 8.46 -8.05
N LEU A 85 -5.54 7.80 -7.78
CA LEU A 85 -6.84 8.47 -7.75
C LEU A 85 -6.90 9.59 -6.70
N MET A 86 -6.23 9.38 -5.57
CA MET A 86 -6.16 10.34 -4.47
C MET A 86 -5.11 11.43 -4.69
N GLY A 87 -4.23 11.31 -5.70
CA GLY A 87 -3.12 12.23 -5.91
C GLY A 87 -2.01 12.13 -4.84
N ILE A 88 -1.89 10.99 -4.16
CA ILE A 88 -0.81 10.68 -3.21
C ILE A 88 -0.13 9.40 -3.71
N PRO A 89 0.83 9.49 -4.66
CA PRO A 89 1.37 8.33 -5.34
C PRO A 89 2.02 7.32 -4.40
N LEU A 90 1.91 6.04 -4.74
CA LEU A 90 2.61 4.96 -4.04
C LEU A 90 4.04 4.88 -4.60
N ILE A 91 5.01 5.27 -3.79
CA ILE A 91 6.42 5.29 -4.18
C ILE A 91 6.99 3.88 -4.25
N ASP A 92 6.61 3.03 -3.31
CA ASP A 92 6.96 1.62 -3.26
C ASP A 92 6.06 0.86 -2.27
N HIS A 93 6.05 -0.46 -2.40
CA HIS A 93 5.66 -1.38 -1.35
C HIS A 93 6.85 -2.30 -1.08
N ILE A 94 7.36 -2.28 0.15
CA ILE A 94 8.53 -3.03 0.55
C ILE A 94 8.12 -4.10 1.56
N ILE A 95 8.46 -5.36 1.28
CA ILE A 95 8.33 -6.46 2.23
C ILE A 95 9.70 -6.71 2.84
N VAL A 96 9.81 -6.64 4.16
CA VAL A 96 11.06 -6.86 4.90
C VAL A 96 11.00 -8.17 5.68
N GLY A 97 12.09 -8.94 5.63
CA GLY A 97 12.26 -10.14 6.44
C GLY A 97 12.63 -9.79 7.90
N GLY A 98 12.29 -10.67 8.84
CA GLY A 98 12.54 -10.50 10.27
C GLY A 98 14.01 -10.29 10.70
N ASP A 99 15.00 -10.48 9.82
CA ASP A 99 16.41 -10.20 10.10
C ASP A 99 16.95 -8.93 9.40
N ASN A 100 16.10 -8.18 8.68
CA ASN A 100 16.44 -7.00 7.86
C ASN A 100 17.55 -7.21 6.82
N ARG A 101 17.92 -8.46 6.49
CA ARG A 101 18.98 -8.71 5.50
C ARG A 101 18.45 -8.71 4.09
N GLU A 102 17.21 -9.17 3.93
CA GLU A 102 16.53 -9.26 2.66
C GLU A 102 15.26 -8.43 2.67
N PHE A 103 14.92 -7.90 1.50
CA PHE A 103 13.66 -7.24 1.24
C PHE A 103 13.19 -7.53 -0.18
N PHE A 104 11.89 -7.34 -0.41
CA PHE A 104 11.29 -7.33 -1.73
C PHE A 104 10.70 -5.95 -1.98
N SER A 105 11.20 -5.25 -3.00
CA SER A 105 10.62 -4.00 -3.48
C SER A 105 9.79 -4.27 -4.72
N PHE A 106 8.50 -3.94 -4.68
CA PHE A 106 7.64 -4.02 -5.85
C PHE A 106 8.09 -3.05 -6.94
N ARG A 107 8.60 -1.87 -6.58
CA ARG A 107 9.13 -0.89 -7.53
C ARG A 107 10.39 -1.38 -8.24
N GLU A 108 11.36 -1.96 -7.53
CA GLU A 108 12.59 -2.50 -8.15
C GLU A 108 12.27 -3.63 -9.14
N LYS A 109 11.19 -4.38 -8.88
CA LYS A 109 10.70 -5.42 -9.79
C LYS A 109 9.83 -4.89 -10.94
N GLY A 110 9.62 -3.58 -11.03
CA GLY A 110 8.79 -2.96 -12.07
C GLY A 110 7.30 -3.27 -11.96
N MET A 111 6.82 -3.61 -10.75
CA MET A 111 5.44 -4.02 -10.48
C MET A 111 4.56 -2.86 -9.96
N ILE A 112 5.13 -1.68 -9.74
CA ILE A 112 4.40 -0.46 -9.45
C ILE A 112 4.53 0.46 -10.65
N ASP A 113 3.42 0.63 -11.35
CA ASP A 113 3.20 1.63 -12.38
C ASP A 113 2.14 2.60 -11.87
N ASN A 114 2.48 3.87 -11.62
CA ASN A 114 1.46 4.86 -11.28
C ASN A 114 0.57 5.06 -12.52
N PRO A 115 -0.65 4.49 -12.56
CA PRO A 115 -1.39 4.36 -13.80
C PRO A 115 -1.96 5.72 -14.19
N LYS A 116 -1.92 6.12 -15.46
CA LYS A 116 -2.58 7.38 -15.84
C LYS A 116 -4.10 7.25 -15.70
N ILE A 117 -4.70 7.99 -14.78
CA ILE A 117 -6.15 8.03 -14.63
C ILE A 117 -6.75 9.03 -15.62
N THR A 118 -7.60 8.54 -16.51
CA THR A 118 -8.42 9.36 -17.40
C THR A 118 -9.80 9.48 -16.81
N LEU A 119 -10.23 10.71 -16.51
CA LEU A 119 -11.58 11.00 -16.03
C LEU A 119 -12.47 11.41 -17.20
N SER A 120 -13.74 11.02 -17.16
CA SER A 120 -14.71 11.49 -18.16
C SER A 120 -14.95 13.00 -18.01
N THR A 121 -14.98 13.70 -19.14
CA THR A 121 -15.38 15.10 -19.23
C THR A 121 -16.85 15.28 -19.58
N ASP A 122 -17.58 14.19 -19.86
CA ASP A 122 -18.98 14.20 -20.25
C ASP A 122 -19.79 13.30 -19.32
N TYR A 123 -20.80 13.87 -18.66
CA TYR A 123 -21.66 13.13 -17.73
C TYR A 123 -22.41 11.97 -18.41
N ARG A 124 -22.59 12.03 -19.73
CA ARG A 124 -23.28 11.00 -20.53
C ARG A 124 -22.41 9.76 -20.79
N THR A 125 -21.10 9.88 -20.61
CA THR A 125 -20.14 8.79 -20.80
C THR A 125 -19.57 8.28 -19.46
N LEU A 126 -20.20 8.63 -18.34
CA LEU A 126 -19.84 8.09 -17.03
C LEU A 126 -20.09 6.59 -17.00
N ASP A 127 -19.01 5.82 -16.96
CA ASP A 127 -19.06 4.38 -16.73
C ASP A 127 -19.00 4.09 -15.22
N ILE A 128 -20.17 4.03 -14.60
CA ILE A 128 -20.34 3.72 -13.17
C ILE A 128 -20.53 2.20 -12.95
N LYS A 129 -20.81 1.45 -14.03
CA LYS A 129 -21.19 0.04 -13.93
C LYS A 129 -19.99 -0.92 -14.00
N SER A 130 -18.83 -0.44 -14.42
CA SER A 130 -17.62 -1.24 -14.42
C SER A 130 -17.14 -1.53 -12.99
N PRO A 131 -17.13 -2.80 -12.54
CA PRO A 131 -16.56 -3.13 -11.24
C PRO A 131 -15.06 -2.83 -11.25
N LEU A 132 -14.60 -2.06 -10.27
CA LEU A 132 -13.17 -1.95 -9.99
C LEU A 132 -12.69 -3.34 -9.55
N VAL A 133 -11.57 -3.78 -10.12
CA VAL A 133 -11.01 -5.16 -10.16
C VAL A 133 -10.89 -5.89 -8.80
N ALA A 134 -11.15 -5.23 -7.67
CA ALA A 134 -11.05 -5.81 -6.33
C ALA A 134 -12.36 -6.34 -5.73
N GLU A 135 -13.54 -6.09 -6.32
CA GLU A 135 -14.83 -6.53 -5.75
C GLU A 135 -15.48 -7.70 -6.51
N GLN A 136 -14.75 -8.80 -6.69
CA GLN A 136 -15.39 -10.11 -6.90
C GLN A 136 -15.72 -10.80 -5.56
N GLY A 137 -16.24 -10.04 -4.60
CA GLY A 137 -16.91 -10.55 -3.40
C GLY A 137 -18.41 -10.38 -3.59
N LYS A 138 -19.21 -11.41 -3.32
CA LYS A 138 -20.68 -11.36 -3.41
C LYS A 138 -21.19 -10.05 -2.81
N ALA A 139 -21.93 -9.29 -3.62
CA ALA A 139 -22.75 -8.18 -3.12
C ALA A 139 -23.60 -8.67 -1.94
N ARG A 140 -23.72 -7.83 -0.92
CA ARG A 140 -24.64 -8.06 0.20
C ARG A 140 -26.09 -8.01 -0.26
#